data_AF-A0AAQ1PCX6-F1
#
_entry.id   AF-A0AAQ1PCX6-F1
#
_cell.length_a   1.000
_cell.length_b   1.000
_cell.length_c   1.000
_cell.angle_alpha   90.00
_cell.angle_beta   90.00
_cell.angle_gamma   90.00
#
_symmetry.space_group_name_H-M   'P 1'
#
loop_
_entity.id
_entity.type
_entity.pdbx_description
1 polymer ?
#
loop_
_entity_poly.entity_id
_entity_poly.type
_entity_poly.pdbx_seq_one_letter_code
_entity_poly.pdbx_strand_id
1 'polypeptide(L)'
;MRPCSRRVASMMRLNLLPWRERQRQAVLRCFRRQLVAGALLALCGVTLVDQLARQRGQQQALANTQRQAALKVVGEQLQPLADVRAQHEALLARAAALEGLRTHQDVLAGVLADLERALPVGVQLLELSLEDGSLQVTGLATSGAVVAQFMRDLSRSSALVGLELKRIRGLPGGDEFVLGARVSAFWS
;
A
#
# COMPACT_ATOMS: atom_id res chain seq x y z
N MET A 1 60.72 -100.84 -68.82
CA MET A 1 59.25 -100.83 -68.69
C MET A 1 58.89 -101.15 -67.23
N ARG A 2 58.11 -100.43 -66.42
CA ARG A 2 57.33 -99.18 -66.42
C ARG A 2 57.42 -98.63 -64.96
N PRO A 3 57.31 -97.32 -64.70
CA PRO A 3 57.63 -96.73 -63.40
C PRO A 3 56.46 -96.85 -62.40
N CYS A 4 56.75 -97.29 -61.17
CA CYS A 4 55.83 -97.18 -60.02
C CYS A 4 55.93 -95.77 -59.44
N SER A 5 54.99 -94.88 -59.79
CA SER A 5 54.86 -93.57 -59.15
C SER A 5 54.05 -93.68 -57.87
N ARG A 6 54.71 -93.50 -56.72
CA ARG A 6 54.06 -93.25 -55.42
C ARG A 6 53.33 -91.91 -55.51
N ARG A 7 52.00 -91.95 -55.66
CA ARG A 7 51.14 -90.78 -55.53
C ARG A 7 51.05 -90.41 -54.05
N VAL A 8 51.79 -89.39 -53.64
CA VAL A 8 51.53 -88.68 -52.39
C VAL A 8 50.19 -87.96 -52.57
N ALA A 9 49.18 -88.36 -51.82
CA ALA A 9 47.91 -87.66 -51.77
C ALA A 9 48.11 -86.30 -51.11
N SER A 10 48.28 -85.26 -51.93
CA SER A 10 48.13 -83.87 -51.51
C SER A 10 46.68 -83.66 -51.10
N MET A 11 46.40 -83.71 -49.79
CA MET A 11 45.12 -83.25 -49.26
C MET A 11 44.97 -81.76 -49.57
N MET A 12 44.16 -81.45 -50.58
CA MET A 12 43.69 -80.10 -50.86
C MET A 12 42.86 -79.64 -49.65
N ARG A 13 43.49 -78.88 -48.75
CA ARG A 13 42.78 -78.20 -47.65
C ARG A 13 41.94 -77.08 -48.26
N LEU A 14 40.73 -77.42 -48.67
CA LEU A 14 39.73 -76.44 -49.07
C LEU A 14 39.32 -75.68 -47.81
N ASN A 15 39.67 -74.39 -47.74
CA ASN A 15 39.28 -73.54 -46.63
C ASN A 15 37.77 -73.29 -46.71
N LEU A 16 37.00 -73.98 -45.85
CA LEU A 16 35.54 -73.91 -45.77
C LEU A 16 35.05 -72.86 -44.76
N LEU A 17 35.95 -72.10 -44.12
CA LEU A 17 35.60 -70.97 -43.26
C LEU A 17 35.21 -69.64 -43.95
N PRO A 18 35.34 -69.38 -45.28
CA PRO A 18 35.09 -68.04 -45.80
C PRO A 18 33.60 -67.68 -45.78
N TRP A 19 32.68 -68.65 -45.83
CA TRP A 19 31.26 -68.33 -45.99
C TRP A 19 30.61 -67.84 -44.68
N ARG A 20 30.95 -68.44 -43.52
CA ARG A 20 30.42 -68.03 -42.22
C ARG A 20 30.99 -66.68 -41.78
N GLU A 21 32.29 -66.46 -41.94
CA GLU A 21 32.91 -65.17 -41.65
C GLU A 21 32.41 -64.07 -42.59
N ARG A 22 32.17 -64.34 -43.88
CA ARG A 22 31.56 -63.36 -44.80
C ARG A 22 30.12 -63.02 -44.41
N GLN A 23 29.32 -63.99 -43.97
CA GLN A 23 27.97 -63.73 -43.47
C GLN A 23 27.99 -62.91 -42.18
N ARG A 24 28.84 -63.27 -41.20
CA ARG A 24 29.02 -62.49 -39.96
C ARG A 24 29.46 -61.06 -40.26
N GLN A 25 30.41 -60.87 -41.16
CA GLN A 25 30.85 -59.53 -41.59
C GLN A 25 29.79 -58.76 -42.38
N ALA A 26 28.93 -59.43 -43.16
CA ALA A 26 27.81 -58.76 -43.82
C ALA A 26 26.78 -58.26 -42.79
N VAL A 27 26.41 -59.10 -41.82
CA VAL A 27 25.50 -58.72 -40.73
C VAL A 27 26.07 -57.60 -39.88
N LEU A 28 27.34 -57.68 -39.47
CA LEU A 28 28.04 -56.63 -38.73
C LEU A 28 28.12 -55.31 -39.52
N ARG A 29 28.34 -55.37 -40.84
CA ARG A 29 28.34 -54.17 -41.70
C ARG A 29 26.95 -53.53 -41.79
N CYS A 30 25.90 -54.32 -41.94
CA CYS A 30 24.52 -53.83 -41.94
C CYS A 30 24.14 -53.23 -40.59
N PHE A 31 24.45 -53.91 -39.49
CA PHE A 31 24.22 -53.42 -38.13
C PHE A 31 24.98 -52.11 -37.87
N ARG A 32 26.26 -52.03 -38.25
CA ARG A 32 27.04 -50.79 -38.14
C ARG A 32 26.43 -49.65 -38.96
N ARG A 33 25.95 -49.92 -40.18
CA ARG A 33 25.27 -48.92 -41.01
C ARG A 33 23.98 -48.44 -40.37
N GLN A 34 23.18 -49.34 -39.80
CA GLN A 34 21.96 -49.01 -39.10
C GLN A 34 22.22 -48.18 -37.83
N LEU A 35 23.25 -48.52 -37.05
CA LEU A 35 23.65 -47.73 -35.89
C LEU A 35 24.08 -46.31 -36.28
N VAL A 36 24.91 -46.17 -37.31
CA VAL A 36 25.34 -44.85 -37.80
C VAL A 36 24.15 -44.05 -38.34
N ALA A 37 23.27 -44.69 -39.12
CA ALA A 37 22.07 -44.05 -39.64
C ALA A 37 21.13 -43.60 -38.50
N GLY A 38 20.91 -44.46 -37.50
CA GLY A 38 20.10 -44.14 -36.32
C GLY A 38 20.70 -43.01 -35.50
N ALA A 39 22.01 -43.01 -35.27
CA ALA A 39 22.71 -41.93 -34.56
C ALA A 39 22.61 -40.60 -35.32
N LEU A 40 22.77 -40.61 -36.65
CA LEU A 40 22.60 -39.43 -37.48
C LEU A 40 21.17 -38.90 -37.46
N LEU A 41 20.17 -39.78 -37.54
CA LEU A 41 18.77 -39.38 -37.44
C LEU A 41 18.43 -38.78 -36.07
N ALA A 42 18.92 -39.38 -34.98
CA ALA A 42 18.74 -38.85 -33.64
C ALA A 42 19.40 -37.47 -33.48
N LEU A 43 20.64 -37.31 -33.98
CA LEU A 43 21.34 -36.04 -33.95
C LEU A 43 20.60 -34.96 -34.74
N CYS A 44 20.15 -35.27 -35.96
CA CYS A 44 19.33 -34.36 -36.75
C CYS A 44 18.01 -34.00 -36.06
N GLY A 45 17.35 -34.95 -35.42
CA GLY A 45 16.13 -34.71 -34.66
C GLY A 45 16.35 -33.73 -33.49
N VAL A 46 17.40 -33.96 -32.69
CA VAL A 46 17.72 -33.10 -31.54
C VAL A 46 18.09 -31.68 -31.99
N THR A 47 18.91 -31.53 -33.04
CA THR A 47 19.30 -30.20 -33.53
C THR A 47 18.13 -29.42 -34.11
N LEU A 48 17.21 -30.08 -34.81
CA LEU A 48 15.99 -29.45 -35.33
C LEU A 48 15.08 -28.95 -34.18
N VAL A 49 14.88 -29.79 -33.15
CA VAL A 49 14.07 -29.41 -31.99
C VAL A 49 14.72 -28.26 -31.21
N ASP A 50 16.04 -28.30 -31.00
CA ASP A 50 16.78 -27.24 -30.31
C ASP A 50 16.71 -25.91 -31.08
N GLN A 51 16.86 -25.93 -32.40
CA GLN A 51 16.70 -24.72 -33.21
C GLN A 51 15.29 -24.15 -33.13
N LEU A 52 14.25 -24.99 -33.19
CA LEU A 52 12.87 -24.55 -33.09
C LEU A 52 12.56 -23.96 -31.71
N ALA A 53 13.12 -24.55 -30.65
CA ALA A 53 13.01 -24.03 -29.29
C ALA A 53 13.72 -22.68 -29.13
N ARG A 54 14.94 -22.53 -29.68
CA ARG A 54 15.69 -21.26 -29.67
C ARG A 54 14.96 -20.15 -30.42
N GLN A 55 14.36 -20.45 -31.58
CA GLN A 55 13.58 -19.47 -32.34
C GLN A 55 12.38 -18.95 -31.52
N ARG A 56 11.65 -19.85 -30.84
CA ARG A 56 10.54 -19.46 -29.96
C ARG A 56 11.02 -18.64 -28.76
N GLY A 57 12.16 -19.03 -28.16
CA GLY A 57 12.78 -18.30 -27.05
C GLY A 57 13.22 -16.88 -27.45
N GLN A 58 13.78 -16.70 -28.65
CA GLN A 58 14.17 -15.38 -29.16
C GLN A 58 12.96 -14.48 -29.41
N GLN A 59 11.86 -15.02 -29.96
CA GLN A 59 10.61 -14.28 -30.12
C GLN A 59 10.02 -13.86 -28.77
N GLN A 60 10.09 -14.72 -27.76
CA GLN A 60 9.66 -14.39 -26.39
C GLN A 60 10.57 -13.35 -25.73
N ALA A 61 11.88 -13.39 -25.97
CA ALA A 61 12.82 -12.39 -25.47
C ALA A 61 12.50 -11.00 -26.04
N LEU A 62 12.22 -10.90 -27.35
CA LEU A 62 11.81 -9.64 -27.98
C LEU A 62 10.47 -9.11 -27.45
N ALA A 63 9.50 -9.99 -27.22
CA ALA A 63 8.24 -9.58 -26.59
C ALA A 63 8.43 -9.11 -25.14
N ASN A 64 9.33 -9.75 -24.39
CA ASN A 64 9.65 -9.35 -23.03
C ASN A 64 10.40 -8.02 -22.98
N THR A 65 11.32 -7.75 -23.89
CA THR A 65 12.01 -6.45 -23.95
C THR A 65 11.04 -5.32 -24.33
N GLN A 66 10.11 -5.56 -25.25
CA GLN A 66 9.04 -4.61 -25.59
C GLN A 66 8.12 -4.32 -24.39
N ARG A 67 7.72 -5.34 -23.63
CA ARG A 67 6.92 -5.16 -22.40
C ARG A 67 7.70 -4.40 -21.32
N GLN A 68 8.98 -4.68 -21.14
CA GLN A 68 9.82 -3.94 -20.19
C GLN A 68 10.01 -2.48 -20.61
N ALA A 69 10.14 -2.19 -21.90
CA ALA A 69 10.20 -0.82 -22.40
C ALA A 69 8.89 -0.06 -22.11
N ALA A 70 7.73 -0.70 -22.35
CA ALA A 70 6.44 -0.11 -22.01
C ALA A 70 6.28 0.14 -20.51
N LEU A 71 6.74 -0.78 -19.65
CA LEU A 71 6.74 -0.60 -18.19
C LEU A 71 7.60 0.59 -17.74
N LYS A 72 8.75 0.84 -18.37
CA LYS A 72 9.59 2.00 -18.06
C LYS A 72 8.90 3.32 -18.42
N VAL A 73 8.28 3.39 -19.60
CA VAL A 73 7.51 4.57 -20.02
C VAL A 73 6.36 4.85 -19.05
N VAL A 74 5.62 3.81 -18.64
CA VAL A 74 4.54 3.95 -17.64
C VAL A 74 5.09 4.36 -16.27
N GLY A 75 6.29 3.88 -15.89
CA GLY A 75 6.97 4.28 -14.65
C GLY A 75 7.38 5.76 -14.61
N GLU A 76 7.87 6.31 -15.72
CA GLU A 76 8.18 7.75 -15.83
C GLU A 76 6.92 8.62 -15.72
N GLN A 77 5.78 8.13 -16.21
CA GLN A 77 4.49 8.84 -16.04
C GLN A 77 3.91 8.74 -14.62
N LEU A 78 4.41 7.84 -13.77
CA LEU A 78 4.01 7.72 -12.36
C LEU A 78 4.83 8.61 -11.42
N GLN A 79 6.04 9.03 -11.80
CA GLN A 79 6.84 10.00 -11.04
C GLN A 79 6.11 11.32 -10.76
N PRO A 80 5.46 11.98 -11.73
CA PRO A 80 4.75 13.24 -11.46
C PRO A 80 3.56 13.06 -10.50
N LEU A 81 3.01 11.84 -10.36
CA LEU A 81 1.91 11.57 -9.43
C LEU A 81 2.35 11.61 -7.96
N ALA A 82 3.61 11.24 -7.68
CA ALA A 82 4.19 11.35 -6.34
C ALA A 82 4.41 12.83 -5.97
N ASP A 83 4.91 13.63 -6.91
CA ASP A 83 5.13 15.07 -6.69
C ASP A 83 3.79 15.82 -6.49
N VAL A 84 2.76 15.48 -7.26
CA VAL A 84 1.42 16.08 -7.12
C VAL A 84 0.76 15.68 -5.79
N ARG A 85 0.95 14.44 -5.31
CA ARG A 85 0.46 14.04 -3.98
C ARG A 85 1.16 14.79 -2.85
N ALA A 86 2.47 14.98 -2.94
CA ALA A 86 3.23 15.74 -1.95
C ALA A 86 2.77 17.20 -1.88
N GLN A 87 2.45 17.82 -3.03
CA GLN A 87 1.89 19.17 -3.07
C GLN A 87 0.47 19.22 -2.47
N HIS A 88 -0.35 18.20 -2.71
CA HIS A 88 -1.70 18.12 -2.14
C HIS A 88 -1.69 18.00 -0.62
N GLU A 89 -0.81 17.16 -0.05
CA GLU A 89 -0.66 17.05 1.41
C GLU A 89 -0.17 18.36 2.05
N ALA A 90 0.77 19.06 1.40
CA ALA A 90 1.23 20.36 1.87
C ALA A 90 0.12 21.43 1.85
N LEU A 91 -0.81 21.38 0.90
CA LEU A 91 -1.97 22.26 0.84
C LEU A 91 -3.01 21.91 1.91
N LEU A 92 -3.26 20.62 2.16
CA LEU A 92 -4.16 20.17 3.23
C LEU A 92 -3.65 20.57 4.62
N ALA A 93 -2.35 20.46 4.88
CA ALA A 93 -1.78 20.89 6.16
C ALA A 93 -1.97 22.40 6.41
N ARG A 94 -1.90 23.21 5.35
CA ARG A 94 -2.16 24.66 5.42
C ARG A 94 -3.66 24.95 5.60
N ALA A 95 -4.53 24.19 4.95
CA ALA A 95 -5.98 24.32 5.11
C ALA A 95 -6.42 23.96 6.53
N ALA A 96 -5.91 22.86 7.10
CA ALA A 96 -6.22 22.44 8.47
C ALA A 96 -5.77 23.48 9.52
N ALA A 97 -4.60 24.10 9.33
CA ALA A 97 -4.14 25.18 10.19
C ALA A 97 -5.05 26.43 10.13
N LEU A 98 -5.67 26.70 8.98
CA LEU A 98 -6.61 27.82 8.81
C LEU A 98 -8.03 27.50 9.30
N GLU A 99 -8.49 26.25 9.16
CA GLU A 99 -9.80 25.81 9.63
C GLU A 99 -9.89 25.83 11.16
N GLY A 100 -8.82 25.41 11.86
CA GLY A 100 -8.75 25.52 13.32
C GLY A 100 -8.89 26.97 13.80
N LEU A 101 -8.28 27.93 13.10
CA LEU A 101 -8.36 29.35 13.46
C LEU A 101 -9.76 29.95 13.19
N ARG A 102 -10.49 29.46 12.18
CA ARG A 102 -11.84 29.97 11.88
C ARG A 102 -12.94 29.38 12.76
N THR A 103 -12.87 28.10 13.13
CA THR A 103 -13.88 27.48 14.01
C THR A 103 -13.94 28.14 15.39
N HIS A 104 -12.83 28.66 15.90
CA HIS A 104 -12.82 29.40 17.16
C HIS A 104 -13.56 30.74 17.10
N GLN A 105 -13.63 31.39 15.93
CA GLN A 105 -14.22 32.74 15.82
C GLN A 105 -15.75 32.71 15.87
N ASP A 106 -16.39 31.75 15.19
CA ASP A 106 -17.85 31.65 15.15
C ASP A 106 -18.44 31.14 16.48
N VAL A 107 -17.73 30.22 17.16
CA VAL A 107 -18.13 29.73 18.50
C VAL A 107 -18.11 30.85 19.54
N LEU A 108 -17.10 31.73 19.51
CA LEU A 108 -16.98 32.85 20.43
C LEU A 108 -18.16 33.84 20.29
N ALA A 109 -18.54 34.17 19.05
CA ALA A 109 -19.63 35.09 18.78
C ALA A 109 -20.99 34.55 19.25
N GLY A 110 -21.26 33.25 19.07
CA GLY A 110 -22.48 32.62 19.56
C GLY A 110 -22.57 32.61 21.09
N VAL A 111 -21.47 32.25 21.77
CA VAL A 111 -21.41 32.24 23.24
C VAL A 111 -21.59 33.64 23.82
N LEU A 112 -20.97 34.67 23.23
CA LEU A 112 -21.13 36.07 23.67
C LEU A 112 -22.59 36.56 23.51
N ALA A 113 -23.23 36.26 22.38
CA ALA A 113 -24.62 36.65 22.14
C ALA A 113 -25.60 36.00 23.13
N ASP A 114 -25.37 34.74 23.49
CA ASP A 114 -26.19 34.05 24.49
C ASP A 114 -25.90 34.52 25.92
N LEU A 115 -24.66 34.92 26.23
CA LEU A 115 -24.31 35.53 27.50
C LEU A 115 -24.98 36.90 27.69
N GLU A 116 -25.01 37.72 26.64
CA GLU A 116 -25.68 39.02 26.63
C GLU A 116 -27.19 38.89 26.88
N ARG A 117 -27.84 37.89 26.28
CA ARG A 117 -29.27 37.60 26.49
C ARG A 117 -29.60 37.09 27.89
N ALA A 118 -28.67 36.36 28.52
CA ALA A 118 -28.87 35.76 29.82
C ALA A 118 -28.46 36.68 30.99
N LEU A 119 -28.03 37.92 30.73
CA LEU A 119 -27.51 38.81 31.76
C LEU A 119 -28.64 39.58 32.51
N PRO A 120 -28.93 39.28 33.79
CA PRO A 120 -29.89 40.03 34.57
C PRO A 120 -29.29 41.38 35.04
N VAL A 121 -30.17 42.34 35.29
CA VAL A 121 -29.80 43.65 35.85
C VAL A 121 -29.16 43.46 37.23
N GLY A 122 -27.91 43.90 37.41
CA GLY A 122 -27.18 43.81 38.69
C GLY A 122 -26.05 42.77 38.74
N VAL A 123 -25.64 42.22 37.59
CA VAL A 123 -24.44 41.38 37.44
C VAL A 123 -23.41 42.12 36.59
N GLN A 124 -22.19 42.27 37.09
CA GLN A 124 -21.05 42.81 36.35
C GLN A 124 -20.06 41.70 36.07
N LEU A 125 -19.78 41.43 34.79
CA LEU A 125 -18.72 40.50 34.41
C LEU A 125 -17.38 41.22 34.43
N LEU A 126 -16.38 40.58 35.02
CA LEU A 126 -15.02 41.07 35.11
C LEU A 126 -14.12 40.35 34.12
N GLU A 127 -14.25 39.02 34.03
CA GLU A 127 -13.36 38.19 33.23
C GLU A 127 -14.11 37.00 32.63
N LEU A 128 -13.77 36.70 31.38
CA LEU A 128 -14.30 35.60 30.60
C LEU A 128 -13.12 34.85 29.98
N SER A 129 -12.96 33.57 30.35
CA SER A 129 -11.94 32.70 29.77
C SER A 129 -12.61 31.49 29.14
N LEU A 130 -12.25 31.19 27.88
CA LEU A 130 -12.76 30.04 27.13
C LEU A 130 -11.57 29.18 26.71
N GLU A 131 -11.44 27.99 27.32
CA GLU A 131 -10.36 27.04 27.03
C GLU A 131 -10.97 25.65 26.74
N ASP A 132 -10.63 25.07 25.58
CA ASP A 132 -10.99 23.70 25.18
C ASP A 132 -12.47 23.32 25.40
N GLY A 133 -13.39 24.24 25.10
CA GLY A 133 -14.84 24.02 25.25
C GLY A 133 -15.37 24.17 26.68
N SER A 134 -14.54 24.66 27.61
CA SER A 134 -14.95 25.08 28.95
C SER A 134 -14.90 26.61 29.08
N LEU A 135 -16.04 27.21 29.42
CA LEU A 135 -16.20 28.64 29.66
C LEU A 135 -16.12 28.89 31.17
N GLN A 136 -15.23 29.79 31.58
CA GLN A 136 -15.15 30.30 32.94
C GLN A 136 -15.52 31.78 32.96
N VAL A 137 -16.52 32.12 33.77
CA VAL A 137 -17.06 33.47 33.94
C VAL A 137 -16.81 33.93 35.37
N THR A 138 -16.12 35.06 35.52
CA THR A 138 -15.89 35.72 36.81
C THR A 138 -16.63 37.05 36.83
N GLY A 139 -17.42 37.29 37.87
CA GLY A 139 -18.19 38.52 37.99
C GLY A 139 -18.58 38.87 39.42
N LEU A 140 -19.13 40.08 39.57
CA LEU A 140 -19.70 40.61 40.80
C LEU A 140 -21.22 40.68 40.65
N ALA A 141 -21.95 40.13 41.62
CA ALA A 141 -23.41 40.24 41.69
C ALA A 141 -23.82 41.07 42.91
N THR A 142 -24.90 41.83 42.76
CA THR A 142 -25.46 42.63 43.86
C THR A 142 -25.91 41.78 45.07
N SER A 143 -26.28 40.51 44.86
CA SER A 143 -26.59 39.55 45.93
C SER A 143 -26.58 38.10 45.45
N GLY A 144 -26.40 37.14 46.36
CA GLY A 144 -26.48 35.70 46.05
C GLY A 144 -27.82 35.25 45.43
N ALA A 145 -28.92 35.97 45.67
CA ALA A 145 -30.19 35.70 44.99
C ALA A 145 -30.12 35.99 43.48
N VAL A 146 -29.38 37.05 43.10
CA VAL A 146 -29.12 37.42 41.70
C VAL A 146 -28.22 36.40 41.03
N VAL A 147 -27.21 35.87 41.74
CA VAL A 147 -26.36 34.76 41.24
C VAL A 147 -27.19 33.52 40.93
N ALA A 148 -28.10 33.14 41.83
CA ALA A 148 -28.97 31.99 41.62
C ALA A 148 -29.96 32.18 40.46
N GLN A 149 -30.42 33.41 40.23
CA GLN A 149 -31.27 33.74 39.08
C GLN A 149 -30.49 33.69 37.78
N PHE A 150 -29.29 34.27 37.76
CA PHE A 150 -28.37 34.20 36.62
C PHE A 150 -28.06 32.76 36.22
N MET A 151 -27.74 31.87 37.18
CA MET A 151 -27.52 30.45 36.90
C MET A 151 -28.76 29.76 36.28
N ARG A 152 -29.97 30.10 36.73
CA ARG A 152 -31.21 29.53 36.17
C ARG A 152 -31.47 30.02 34.75
N ASP A 153 -31.25 31.30 34.49
CA ASP A 153 -31.44 31.89 33.17
C ASP A 153 -30.40 31.36 32.18
N LEU A 154 -29.15 31.16 32.62
CA LEU A 154 -28.10 30.48 31.87
C LEU A 154 -28.41 29.00 31.58
N SER A 155 -29.02 28.28 32.54
CA SER A 155 -29.38 26.86 32.34
C SER A 155 -30.50 26.64 31.32
N ARG A 156 -31.23 27.70 30.96
CA ARG A 156 -32.27 27.65 29.91
C ARG A 156 -31.71 27.86 28.51
N SER A 157 -30.49 28.35 28.35
CA SER A 157 -29.88 28.52 27.04
C SER A 157 -29.34 27.18 26.51
N SER A 158 -29.47 26.96 25.20
CA SER A 158 -29.02 25.72 24.54
C SER A 158 -27.51 25.65 24.30
N ALA A 159 -26.80 26.77 24.47
CA ALA A 159 -25.36 26.88 24.18
C ALA A 159 -24.46 26.42 25.33
N LEU A 160 -24.97 26.32 26.57
CA LEU A 160 -24.17 26.04 27.75
C LEU A 160 -24.75 24.85 28.53
N VAL A 161 -23.93 23.83 28.74
CA VAL A 161 -24.30 22.56 29.39
C VAL A 161 -23.40 22.34 30.60
N GLY A 162 -23.96 21.91 31.72
CA GLY A 162 -23.17 21.62 32.93
C GLY A 162 -22.59 22.87 33.59
N LEU A 163 -23.46 23.78 34.02
CA LEU A 163 -23.10 24.92 34.85
C LEU A 163 -22.66 24.44 36.24
N GLU A 164 -21.41 24.72 36.59
CA GLU A 164 -20.83 24.46 37.90
C GLU A 164 -20.40 25.77 38.57
N LEU A 165 -20.88 25.98 39.78
CA LEU A 165 -20.44 27.10 40.61
C LEU A 165 -19.12 26.72 41.28
N LYS A 166 -18.00 27.32 40.85
CA LYS A 166 -16.67 27.01 41.41
C LYS A 166 -16.42 27.73 42.74
N ARG A 167 -16.90 28.98 42.89
CA ARG A 167 -16.61 29.79 44.08
C ARG A 167 -17.59 30.96 44.24
N ILE A 168 -18.04 31.21 45.47
CA ILE A 168 -18.71 32.46 45.87
C ILE A 168 -17.94 33.06 47.05
N ARG A 169 -17.65 34.36 46.99
CA ARG A 169 -17.03 35.12 48.08
C ARG A 169 -17.83 36.40 48.30
N GLY A 170 -18.39 36.56 49.50
CA GLY A 170 -19.11 37.78 49.85
C GLY A 170 -18.15 38.93 50.17
N LEU A 171 -18.26 40.05 49.45
CA LEU A 171 -17.58 41.30 49.75
C LEU A 171 -18.60 42.35 50.25
N PRO A 172 -18.17 43.34 51.05
CA PRO A 172 -19.05 44.37 51.61
C PRO A 172 -19.73 45.31 50.59
N GLY A 173 -19.54 45.09 49.29
CA GLY A 173 -20.18 45.82 48.20
C GLY A 173 -20.76 44.93 47.08
N GLY A 174 -20.85 43.60 47.29
CA GLY A 174 -21.35 42.63 46.31
C GLY A 174 -20.72 41.25 46.48
N ASP A 175 -21.35 40.21 45.94
CA ASP A 175 -20.85 38.84 45.96
C ASP A 175 -20.02 38.56 44.69
N GLU A 176 -18.73 38.24 44.84
CA GLU A 176 -17.88 37.76 43.75
C GLU A 176 -18.22 36.29 43.49
N PHE A 177 -18.55 35.95 42.24
CA PHE A 177 -18.82 34.58 41.82
C PHE A 177 -17.91 34.16 40.67
N VAL A 178 -17.53 32.88 40.69
CA VAL A 178 -16.85 32.20 39.60
C VAL A 178 -17.74 31.03 39.15
N LEU A 179 -18.21 31.11 37.92
CA LEU A 179 -19.01 30.08 37.26
C LEU A 179 -18.15 29.39 36.20
N GLY A 180 -18.19 28.07 36.17
CA GLY A 180 -17.74 27.26 35.04
C GLY A 180 -18.96 26.73 34.29
N ALA A 181 -18.90 26.69 32.96
CA ALA A 181 -19.89 26.07 32.12
C ALA A 181 -19.18 25.35 30.96
N ARG A 182 -19.76 24.27 30.43
CA ARG A 182 -19.24 23.61 29.22
C ARG A 182 -20.02 24.10 28.01
N VAL A 183 -19.34 24.48 26.94
CA VAL A 183 -19.97 24.98 25.71
C VAL A 183 -20.39 23.79 24.85
N SER A 184 -21.67 23.69 24.46
CA SER A 184 -22.18 22.59 23.63
C SER A 184 -21.78 22.71 22.15
N ALA A 185 -21.49 23.92 21.70
CA ALA A 185 -21.21 24.25 20.29
C ALA A 185 -19.87 23.74 19.74
N PHE A 186 -19.03 23.06 20.55
CA PHE A 186 -17.76 22.48 20.08
C PHE A 186 -17.94 21.18 19.26
N TRP A 187 -19.13 20.57 19.28
CA TRP A 187 -19.43 19.35 18.54
C TRP A 187 -20.57 19.58 17.54
N SER A 188 -20.26 20.18 16.39
CA SER A 188 -21.01 19.98 15.14
C SER A 188 -20.11 20.18 13.93
#